data_AF-A0AAJ2SVU5-F1
#
_entry.id   AF-A0AAJ2SVU5-F1
#
_cell.length_a   1.000
_cell.length_b   1.000
_cell.length_c   1.000
_cell.angle_alpha   90.00
_cell.angle_beta   90.00
_cell.angle_gamma   90.00
#
_symmetry.space_group_name_H-M   'P 1'
#
loop_
_entity.id
_entity.type
_entity.pdbx_description
1 polymer ?
#
loop_
_entity_poly.entity_id
_entity_poly.type
_entity_poly.pdbx_seq_one_letter_code
_entity_poly.pdbx_strand_id
1 'polypeptide(L)'
;MTDMSLRLPTTRFRAVFALGNRPAAALPVPTLLGKPNLYGEFDDETGQSTLYVGFGTGQIHLESDGSNLAFHYHDAAGDDTDISPWNTADTAMLVQWSTQLLQDFHRLLPGLLDDVDDAAAWHDVGLDLWVCEVEEPAKLDLIEVDIEGELLTLPWLGAGHVEHDHVDESVFGARDGSVDGEREHPIALLWAADPNASPDRAIAEAWLTPGTEQPVTRALPGIDWEAIGWPADEVLAWLEGIYLNHHVLPDPAGTILTGVLERLGGIDGTD
;
A
#
# COMPACT_ATOMS: atom_id res chain seq x y z
N MET A 1 14.35 7.46 14.86
CA MET A 1 14.42 8.34 13.69
C MET A 1 15.47 7.75 12.77
N THR A 2 14.98 6.97 11.83
CA THR A 2 15.74 6.25 10.82
C THR A 2 16.63 7.18 10.00
N ASP A 3 17.84 6.73 9.67
CA ASP A 3 18.76 7.48 8.81
C ASP A 3 18.32 7.39 7.35
N MET A 4 17.64 8.44 6.88
CA MET A 4 17.16 8.55 5.50
C MET A 4 18.30 8.61 4.46
N SER A 5 19.56 8.77 4.86
CA SER A 5 20.69 8.72 3.94
C SER A 5 21.01 7.30 3.43
N LEU A 6 20.45 6.27 4.07
CA LEU A 6 20.55 4.86 3.66
C LEU A 6 19.50 4.46 2.63
N ARG A 7 18.62 5.38 2.24
CA ARG A 7 17.61 5.12 1.22
C ARG A 7 18.26 4.92 -0.14
N LEU A 8 17.90 3.82 -0.79
CA LEU A 8 18.24 3.60 -2.20
C LEU A 8 17.61 4.72 -3.06
N PRO A 9 18.27 5.12 -4.15
CA PRO A 9 17.74 6.17 -5.00
C PRO A 9 16.39 5.74 -5.59
N THR A 10 15.43 6.66 -5.62
CA THR A 10 14.21 6.50 -6.42
C THR A 10 14.60 6.23 -7.87
N THR A 11 14.04 5.18 -8.45
CA THR A 11 14.30 4.77 -9.83
C THR A 11 13.08 5.00 -10.69
N ARG A 12 13.28 5.54 -11.89
CA ARG A 12 12.20 5.64 -12.86
C ARG A 12 12.06 4.34 -13.63
N PHE A 13 10.88 3.76 -13.62
CA PHE A 13 10.55 2.53 -14.33
C PHE A 13 9.45 2.79 -15.37
N ARG A 14 9.48 2.01 -16.46
CA ARG A 14 8.51 2.09 -17.55
C ARG A 14 7.83 0.75 -17.72
N ALA A 15 6.51 0.75 -17.80
CA ALA A 15 5.75 -0.45 -18.08
C ALA A 15 4.74 -0.16 -19.19
N VAL A 16 4.59 -1.09 -20.13
CA VAL A 16 3.70 -0.95 -21.28
C VAL A 16 2.61 -2.00 -21.21
N PHE A 17 1.37 -1.56 -21.14
CA PHE A 17 0.20 -2.42 -20.96
C PHE A 17 -0.78 -2.32 -22.13
N ALA A 18 -1.54 -3.39 -22.35
CA ALA A 18 -2.65 -3.44 -23.30
C ALA A 18 -4.00 -3.14 -22.62
N LEU A 19 -4.17 -1.92 -22.11
CA LEU A 19 -5.37 -1.51 -21.34
C LEU A 19 -6.67 -1.49 -22.16
N GLY A 20 -6.54 -1.39 -23.49
CA GLY A 20 -7.67 -1.36 -24.42
C GLY A 20 -8.51 -0.09 -24.31
N ASN A 21 -9.84 -0.23 -24.35
CA ASN A 21 -10.74 0.91 -24.22
C ASN A 21 -10.78 1.40 -22.77
N ARG A 22 -10.62 2.70 -22.57
CA ARG A 22 -10.64 3.38 -21.27
C ARG A 22 -11.79 4.39 -21.16
N PRO A 23 -13.06 3.95 -21.12
CA PRO A 23 -14.21 4.84 -20.92
C PRO A 23 -14.07 5.83 -19.76
N ALA A 24 -13.47 5.43 -18.63
CA ALA A 24 -13.30 6.31 -17.47
C ALA A 24 -12.48 7.56 -17.81
N ALA A 25 -11.42 7.42 -18.61
CA ALA A 25 -10.58 8.52 -19.07
C ALA A 25 -11.30 9.57 -19.92
N ALA A 26 -12.52 9.29 -20.40
CA ALA A 26 -13.33 10.25 -21.16
C ALA A 26 -14.33 11.03 -20.27
N LEU A 27 -14.46 10.66 -18.99
CA LEU A 27 -15.38 11.27 -18.05
C LEU A 27 -14.68 12.41 -17.28
N PRO A 28 -15.40 13.48 -16.92
CA PRO A 28 -14.82 14.58 -16.17
C PRO A 28 -14.64 14.20 -14.69
N VAL A 29 -13.51 14.61 -14.10
CA VAL A 29 -13.20 14.47 -12.67
C VAL A 29 -13.24 15.85 -12.00
N PRO A 30 -13.68 15.98 -10.73
CA PRO A 30 -13.67 17.26 -10.03
C PRO A 30 -12.24 17.78 -9.83
N THR A 31 -11.94 18.93 -10.43
CA THR A 31 -10.61 19.54 -10.34
C THR A 31 -10.37 20.28 -9.03
N LEU A 32 -11.42 20.68 -8.32
CA LEU A 32 -11.32 21.42 -7.05
C LEU A 32 -10.86 20.54 -5.89
N LEU A 33 -11.00 19.22 -6.00
CA LEU A 33 -10.59 18.26 -4.97
C LEU A 33 -9.09 17.92 -5.05
N GLY A 34 -8.41 18.32 -6.13
CA GLY A 34 -7.03 17.93 -6.41
C GLY A 34 -6.92 16.56 -7.06
N LYS A 35 -5.70 16.02 -7.10
CA LYS A 35 -5.42 14.67 -7.60
C LYS A 35 -5.84 13.63 -6.55
N PRO A 36 -6.66 12.61 -6.90
CA PRO A 36 -7.01 11.55 -5.98
C PRO A 36 -5.86 10.57 -5.77
N ASN A 37 -5.81 9.96 -4.58
CA ASN A 37 -5.07 8.72 -4.34
C ASN A 37 -5.95 7.53 -4.77
N LEU A 38 -5.39 6.61 -5.54
CA LEU A 38 -6.10 5.43 -6.05
C LEU A 38 -5.50 4.16 -5.49
N TYR A 39 -6.35 3.26 -5.00
CA TYR A 39 -5.96 1.90 -4.64
C TYR A 39 -6.98 0.93 -5.19
N GLY A 40 -6.53 -0.18 -5.76
CA GLY A 40 -7.36 -1.18 -6.40
C GLY A 40 -6.96 -2.56 -5.95
N GLU A 41 -7.94 -3.41 -5.69
CA GLU A 41 -7.74 -4.78 -5.20
C GLU A 41 -8.65 -5.74 -5.97
N PHE A 42 -8.21 -6.98 -6.08
CA PHE A 42 -9.00 -8.08 -6.62
C PHE A 42 -8.88 -9.29 -5.71
N ASP A 43 -10.02 -9.77 -5.24
CA ASP A 43 -10.14 -11.04 -4.52
C ASP A 43 -10.41 -12.13 -5.56
N ASP A 44 -9.44 -13.03 -5.76
CA ASP A 44 -9.53 -14.13 -6.72
C ASP A 44 -10.45 -15.26 -6.25
N GLU A 45 -10.67 -15.40 -4.94
CA GLU A 45 -11.60 -16.37 -4.36
C GLU A 45 -13.05 -16.00 -4.66
N THR A 46 -13.38 -14.71 -4.48
CA THR A 46 -14.75 -14.21 -4.69
C THR A 46 -14.98 -13.62 -6.08
N GLY A 47 -13.92 -13.27 -6.80
CA GLY A 47 -13.97 -12.54 -8.06
C GLY A 47 -14.39 -11.07 -7.88
N GLN A 48 -14.23 -10.52 -6.68
CA GLN A 48 -14.62 -9.15 -6.37
C GLN A 48 -13.47 -8.18 -6.65
N SER A 49 -13.76 -7.07 -7.33
CA SER A 49 -12.85 -5.94 -7.44
C SER A 49 -13.27 -4.81 -6.52
N THR A 50 -12.30 -4.21 -5.85
CA THR A 50 -12.50 -3.04 -5.00
C THR A 50 -11.67 -1.88 -5.53
N LEU A 51 -12.24 -0.67 -5.50
CA LEU A 51 -11.57 0.57 -5.85
C LEU A 51 -11.79 1.60 -4.74
N TYR A 52 -10.69 2.18 -4.30
CA TYR A 52 -10.63 3.24 -3.31
C TYR A 52 -10.18 4.52 -4.02
N VAL A 53 -10.97 5.59 -3.89
CA VAL A 53 -10.64 6.91 -4.43
C VAL A 53 -10.61 7.90 -3.27
N GLY A 54 -9.41 8.29 -2.87
CA GLY A 54 -9.18 9.15 -1.72
C GLY A 54 -8.79 10.57 -2.08
N PHE A 55 -9.27 11.53 -1.30
CA PHE A 55 -8.85 12.92 -1.29
C PHE A 55 -8.54 13.33 0.16
N GLY A 56 -7.82 14.43 0.38
CA GLY A 56 -7.59 14.95 1.74
C GLY A 56 -8.86 15.40 2.50
N THR A 57 -10.04 15.24 1.91
CA THR A 57 -11.35 15.62 2.49
C THR A 57 -12.30 14.45 2.67
N GLY A 58 -11.92 13.23 2.28
CA GLY A 58 -12.74 12.03 2.36
C GLY A 58 -12.44 11.05 1.24
N GLN A 59 -13.21 9.95 1.18
CA GLN A 59 -12.99 8.87 0.22
C GLN A 59 -14.31 8.30 -0.30
N ILE A 60 -14.27 7.66 -1.46
CA ILE A 60 -15.33 6.77 -1.96
C ILE A 60 -14.73 5.39 -2.18
N HIS A 61 -15.37 4.38 -1.61
CA HIS A 61 -15.00 2.97 -1.75
C HIS A 61 -16.06 2.30 -2.61
N LEU A 62 -15.64 1.56 -3.63
CA LEU A 62 -16.50 0.88 -4.57
C LEU A 62 -16.11 -0.58 -4.64
N GLU A 63 -17.12 -1.45 -4.72
CA GLU A 63 -16.93 -2.88 -4.89
C GLU A 63 -17.79 -3.39 -6.05
N SER A 64 -17.28 -4.36 -6.81
CA SER A 64 -18.01 -4.97 -7.92
C SER A 64 -17.65 -6.44 -8.12
N ASP A 65 -18.67 -7.26 -8.36
CA ASP A 65 -18.56 -8.67 -8.80
C ASP A 65 -18.63 -8.80 -10.33
N GLY A 66 -18.48 -7.69 -11.05
CA GLY A 66 -18.64 -7.58 -12.51
C GLY A 66 -20.09 -7.42 -13.00
N SER A 67 -21.08 -7.65 -12.14
CA SER A 67 -22.52 -7.52 -12.47
C SER A 67 -23.26 -6.51 -11.58
N ASN A 68 -22.89 -6.44 -10.31
CA ASN A 68 -23.39 -5.51 -9.32
C ASN A 68 -22.26 -4.55 -8.93
N LEU A 69 -22.66 -3.35 -8.54
CA LEU A 69 -21.75 -2.35 -7.99
C LEU A 69 -22.40 -1.73 -6.76
N ALA A 70 -21.63 -1.70 -5.68
CA ALA A 70 -21.96 -0.97 -4.48
C ALA A 70 -20.86 0.04 -4.17
N PHE A 71 -21.20 1.09 -3.46
CA PHE A 71 -20.25 2.07 -2.97
C PHE A 71 -20.75 2.72 -1.68
N HIS A 72 -19.80 3.19 -0.87
CA HIS A 72 -20.04 4.02 0.30
C HIS A 72 -18.95 5.10 0.39
N TYR A 73 -19.09 6.02 1.35
CA TYR A 73 -18.13 7.11 1.54
C TYR A 73 -17.45 7.00 2.89
N HIS A 74 -16.26 7.58 2.96
CA HIS A 74 -15.60 7.90 4.22
C HIS A 74 -15.43 9.41 4.33
N ASP A 75 -15.61 9.96 5.52
CA ASP A 75 -15.33 11.37 5.78
C ASP A 75 -13.83 11.65 5.95
N ALA A 76 -13.47 12.89 6.28
CA ALA A 76 -12.07 13.28 6.46
C ALA A 76 -11.37 12.62 7.67
N ALA A 77 -12.13 12.05 8.61
CA ALA A 77 -11.60 11.26 9.72
C ALA A 77 -11.47 9.78 9.38
N GLY A 78 -11.94 9.36 8.20
CA GLY A 78 -11.96 7.96 7.78
C GLY A 78 -13.19 7.20 8.25
N ASP A 79 -14.20 7.87 8.83
CA ASP A 79 -15.41 7.22 9.32
C ASP A 79 -16.37 6.90 8.16
N ASP A 80 -16.92 5.69 8.14
CA ASP A 80 -17.95 5.25 7.20
C ASP A 80 -19.22 6.13 7.29
N THR A 81 -19.74 6.52 6.13
CA THR A 81 -20.91 7.39 6.05
C THR A 81 -21.72 7.20 4.75
N ASP A 82 -23.04 7.25 4.90
CA ASP A 82 -23.98 7.28 3.76
C ASP A 82 -24.00 8.65 3.05
N ILE A 83 -23.43 9.69 3.65
CA ILE A 83 -23.48 11.06 3.15
C ILE A 83 -22.13 11.44 2.57
N SER A 84 -22.13 11.78 1.28
CA SER A 84 -20.90 12.24 0.62
C SER A 84 -20.29 13.44 1.33
N PRO A 85 -18.97 13.45 1.58
CA PRO A 85 -18.27 14.57 2.20
C PRO A 85 -18.16 15.79 1.27
N TRP A 86 -18.51 15.64 -0.01
CA TRP A 86 -18.41 16.69 -1.03
C TRP A 86 -19.76 17.28 -1.41
N ASN A 87 -19.73 18.37 -2.17
CA ASN A 87 -20.96 18.96 -2.70
C ASN A 87 -21.57 18.04 -3.78
N THR A 88 -22.89 18.17 -3.99
CA THR A 88 -23.66 17.30 -4.89
C THR A 88 -23.12 17.21 -6.32
N ALA A 89 -22.53 18.29 -6.85
CA ALA A 89 -22.02 18.28 -8.22
C ALA A 89 -20.75 17.42 -8.32
N ASP A 90 -19.80 17.64 -7.39
CA ASP A 90 -18.56 16.87 -7.34
C ASP A 90 -18.84 15.40 -7.00
N THR A 91 -19.74 15.13 -6.07
CA THR A 91 -20.18 13.76 -5.74
C THR A 91 -20.71 13.03 -6.97
N ALA A 92 -21.59 13.65 -7.75
CA ALA A 92 -22.17 13.01 -8.93
C ALA A 92 -21.12 12.70 -10.00
N MET A 93 -20.16 13.61 -10.20
CA MET A 93 -19.03 13.39 -11.12
C MET A 93 -18.12 12.27 -10.64
N LEU A 94 -17.76 12.25 -9.34
CA LEU A 94 -16.91 11.21 -8.77
C LEU A 94 -17.55 9.85 -8.89
N VAL A 95 -18.80 9.69 -8.45
CA VAL A 95 -19.51 8.40 -8.52
C VAL A 95 -19.54 7.89 -9.94
N GLN A 96 -19.82 8.75 -10.92
CA GLN A 96 -19.86 8.35 -12.32
C GLN A 96 -18.47 7.90 -12.83
N TRP A 97 -17.43 8.69 -12.56
CA TRP A 97 -16.07 8.40 -12.99
C TRP A 97 -15.50 7.17 -12.31
N SER A 98 -15.62 7.05 -10.98
CA SER A 98 -15.08 5.92 -10.21
C SER A 98 -15.81 4.61 -10.50
N THR A 99 -17.13 4.67 -10.75
CA THR A 99 -17.90 3.52 -11.24
C THR A 99 -17.35 3.01 -12.56
N GLN A 100 -17.11 3.91 -13.51
CA GLN A 100 -16.56 3.52 -14.80
C GLN A 100 -15.12 3.02 -14.68
N LEU A 101 -14.31 3.63 -13.81
CA LEU A 101 -12.93 3.21 -13.55
C LEU A 101 -12.89 1.79 -12.96
N LEU A 102 -13.72 1.49 -11.97
CA LEU A 102 -13.81 0.15 -11.39
C LEU A 102 -14.23 -0.89 -12.44
N GLN A 103 -15.17 -0.56 -13.34
CA GLN A 103 -15.57 -1.45 -14.43
C GLN A 103 -14.44 -1.66 -15.45
N ASP A 104 -13.69 -0.61 -15.79
CA ASP A 104 -12.56 -0.68 -16.70
C ASP A 104 -11.43 -1.54 -16.10
N PHE A 105 -11.19 -1.42 -14.79
CA PHE A 105 -10.24 -2.22 -14.02
C PHE A 105 -10.68 -3.68 -13.93
N HIS A 106 -11.91 -3.95 -13.46
CA HIS A 106 -12.47 -5.31 -13.33
C HIS A 106 -12.42 -6.10 -14.63
N ARG A 107 -12.65 -5.45 -15.78
CA ARG A 107 -12.58 -6.09 -17.10
C ARG A 107 -11.19 -6.65 -17.43
N LEU A 108 -10.12 -6.09 -16.86
CA LEU A 108 -8.74 -6.51 -17.12
C LEU A 108 -8.27 -7.61 -16.15
N LEU A 109 -9.06 -7.91 -15.12
CA LEU A 109 -8.71 -8.88 -14.09
C LEU A 109 -9.09 -10.32 -14.50
N PRO A 110 -8.32 -11.34 -14.05
CA PRO A 110 -7.12 -11.22 -13.20
C PRO A 110 -5.83 -10.85 -13.96
N GLY A 111 -5.81 -10.98 -15.30
CA GLY A 111 -4.56 -10.92 -16.09
C GLY A 111 -3.76 -9.63 -15.94
N LEU A 112 -4.39 -8.50 -15.60
CA LEU A 112 -3.67 -7.27 -15.26
C LEU A 112 -2.75 -7.42 -14.05
N LEU A 113 -3.14 -8.19 -13.03
CA LEU A 113 -2.29 -8.37 -11.84
C LEU A 113 -1.06 -9.21 -12.19
N ASP A 114 -1.23 -10.27 -13.00
CA ASP A 114 -0.09 -11.05 -13.51
C ASP A 114 0.89 -10.15 -14.28
N ASP A 115 0.37 -9.27 -15.15
CA ASP A 115 1.17 -8.30 -15.90
C ASP A 115 1.90 -7.28 -14.98
N VAL A 116 1.26 -6.83 -13.90
CA VAL A 116 1.85 -5.93 -12.90
C VAL A 116 2.97 -6.63 -12.14
N ASP A 117 2.74 -7.87 -11.71
CA ASP A 117 3.72 -8.69 -10.98
C ASP A 117 4.95 -8.98 -11.84
N ASP A 118 4.74 -9.33 -13.12
CA ASP A 118 5.83 -9.51 -14.07
C ASP A 118 6.63 -8.21 -14.29
N ALA A 119 5.96 -7.07 -14.37
CA ALA A 119 6.60 -5.77 -14.49
C ALA A 119 7.43 -5.42 -13.24
N ALA A 120 6.90 -5.68 -12.05
CA ALA A 120 7.60 -5.52 -10.77
C ALA A 120 8.84 -6.43 -10.69
N ALA A 121 8.71 -7.70 -11.06
CA ALA A 121 9.83 -8.65 -11.07
C ALA A 121 10.96 -8.22 -12.04
N TRP A 122 10.63 -7.55 -13.16
CA TRP A 122 11.63 -6.98 -14.06
C TRP A 122 12.37 -5.79 -13.45
N HIS A 123 11.64 -4.94 -12.73
CA HIS A 123 12.25 -3.84 -11.95
C HIS A 123 13.20 -4.39 -10.89
N ASP A 124 12.81 -5.42 -10.14
CA ASP A 124 13.62 -6.03 -9.07
C ASP A 124 14.95 -6.59 -9.56
N VAL A 125 14.99 -7.12 -10.79
CA VAL A 125 16.24 -7.60 -11.43
C VAL A 125 17.03 -6.48 -12.12
N GLY A 126 16.59 -5.22 -11.99
CA GLY A 126 17.28 -4.02 -12.44
C GLY A 126 17.02 -3.62 -13.90
N LEU A 127 15.92 -4.08 -14.51
CA LEU A 127 15.49 -3.61 -15.82
C LEU A 127 14.68 -2.31 -15.69
N ASP A 128 14.65 -1.51 -16.76
CA ASP A 128 14.02 -0.18 -16.77
C ASP A 128 12.75 -0.09 -17.62
N LEU A 129 12.41 -1.18 -18.34
CA LEU A 129 11.27 -1.28 -19.22
C LEU A 129 10.71 -2.71 -19.24
N TRP A 130 9.42 -2.84 -18.95
CA TRP A 130 8.62 -4.04 -19.22
C TRP A 130 7.55 -3.77 -20.27
N VAL A 131 7.21 -4.78 -21.08
CA VAL A 131 6.18 -4.70 -22.13
C VAL A 131 5.34 -5.97 -22.09
N CYS A 132 4.02 -5.80 -21.97
CA CYS A 132 3.08 -6.92 -21.94
C CYS A 132 3.11 -7.74 -23.24
N GLU A 133 2.82 -9.04 -23.12
CA GLU A 133 2.60 -9.88 -24.28
C GLU A 133 1.25 -9.55 -24.94
N VAL A 134 1.24 -9.43 -26.27
CA VAL A 134 -0.01 -9.23 -27.04
C VAL A 134 -0.09 -10.20 -28.20
N GLU A 135 -1.22 -10.91 -28.29
CA GLU A 135 -1.46 -11.87 -29.37
C GLU A 135 -1.75 -11.19 -30.71
N GLU A 136 -2.45 -10.06 -30.67
CA GLU A 136 -2.89 -9.31 -31.86
C GLU A 136 -2.42 -7.84 -31.80
N PRO A 137 -2.19 -7.17 -32.95
CA PRO A 137 -1.83 -5.76 -32.97
C PRO A 137 -2.85 -4.88 -32.25
N ALA A 138 -2.44 -4.29 -31.13
CA ALA A 138 -3.26 -3.43 -30.29
C ALA A 138 -2.57 -2.08 -30.02
N LYS A 139 -3.36 -1.10 -29.59
CA LYS A 139 -2.81 0.13 -29.01
C LYS A 139 -2.32 -0.19 -27.60
N LEU A 140 -1.06 0.10 -27.33
CA LEU A 140 -0.45 -0.05 -26.01
C LEU A 140 -0.37 1.29 -25.29
N ASP A 141 -0.37 1.25 -23.97
CA ASP A 141 -0.28 2.39 -23.09
C ASP A 141 1.01 2.31 -22.27
N LEU A 142 1.86 3.32 -22.40
CA LEU A 142 3.06 3.48 -21.60
C LEU A 142 2.69 4.13 -20.26
N ILE A 143 3.16 3.52 -19.18
CA ILE A 143 3.10 4.03 -17.82
C ILE A 143 4.54 4.28 -17.37
N GLU A 144 4.78 5.49 -16.85
CA GLU A 144 6.06 5.84 -16.24
C GLU A 144 5.80 6.13 -14.76
N VAL A 145 6.52 5.42 -13.89
CA VAL A 145 6.41 5.57 -12.44
C VAL A 145 7.78 5.80 -11.83
N ASP A 146 7.82 6.57 -10.75
CA ASP A 146 8.99 6.72 -9.89
C ASP A 146 8.82 5.75 -8.72
N ILE A 147 9.60 4.68 -8.72
CA ILE A 147 9.60 3.66 -7.66
C ILE A 147 10.56 4.11 -6.58
N GLU A 148 10.03 4.30 -5.38
CA GLU A 148 10.80 4.74 -4.23
C GLU A 148 11.76 3.64 -3.78
N GLY A 149 13.03 3.99 -3.58
CA GLY A 149 14.02 3.03 -3.15
C GLY A 149 13.82 2.63 -1.68
N GLU A 150 14.02 1.35 -1.40
CA GLU A 150 14.00 0.82 -0.05
C GLU A 150 15.05 1.51 0.85
N LEU A 151 14.73 1.60 2.14
CA LEU A 151 15.71 1.92 3.16
C LEU A 151 16.61 0.70 3.37
N LEU A 152 17.91 0.84 3.15
CA LEU A 152 18.86 -0.23 3.44
C LEU A 152 18.89 -0.50 4.95
N THR A 153 18.18 -1.54 5.37
CA THR A 153 18.32 -2.09 6.71
C THR A 153 19.51 -3.03 6.71
N LEU A 154 20.46 -2.81 7.63
CA LEU A 154 21.53 -3.77 7.84
C LEU A 154 20.93 -5.14 8.18
N PRO A 155 21.56 -6.27 7.79
CA PRO A 155 21.20 -7.57 8.32
C PRO A 155 21.18 -7.53 9.85
N TRP A 156 20.36 -8.38 10.49
CA TRP A 156 20.34 -8.48 11.95
C TRP A 156 21.76 -8.70 12.50
N LEU A 157 22.25 -7.76 13.30
CA LEU A 157 23.60 -7.81 13.89
C LEU A 157 23.60 -8.26 15.36
N GLY A 158 22.41 -8.38 15.96
CA GLY A 158 22.26 -8.93 17.29
C GLY A 158 22.54 -10.44 17.35
N ALA A 159 22.61 -10.98 18.55
CA ALA A 159 22.64 -12.41 18.79
C ALA A 159 21.28 -13.04 18.45
N GLY A 160 21.27 -14.35 18.20
CA GLY A 160 20.05 -15.11 17.92
C GLY A 160 19.47 -14.84 16.53
N HIS A 161 18.18 -15.10 16.40
CA HIS A 161 17.38 -14.89 15.19
C HIS A 161 16.24 -13.93 15.48
N VAL A 162 15.75 -13.26 14.43
CA VAL A 162 14.60 -12.37 14.49
C VAL A 162 13.61 -12.64 13.37
N GLU A 163 12.34 -12.51 13.70
CA GLU A 163 11.21 -12.53 12.76
C GLU A 163 10.28 -11.38 13.13
N HIS A 164 9.35 -11.03 12.24
CA HIS A 164 8.29 -10.10 12.57
C HIS A 164 6.94 -10.70 12.18
N ASP A 165 5.95 -10.48 13.03
CA ASP A 165 4.58 -10.94 12.81
C ASP A 165 3.61 -9.79 12.99
N HIS A 166 2.52 -9.82 12.22
CA HIS A 166 1.37 -8.95 12.46
C HIS A 166 0.76 -9.32 13.82
N VAL A 167 0.44 -8.31 14.62
CA VAL A 167 -0.28 -8.48 15.88
C VAL A 167 -1.69 -7.93 15.73
N ASP A 168 -2.65 -8.47 16.49
CA ASP A 168 -4.03 -8.02 16.40
C ASP A 168 -4.14 -6.50 16.66
N GLU A 169 -4.78 -5.80 15.72
CA GLU A 169 -5.35 -4.47 15.92
C GLU A 169 -6.36 -4.58 17.07
N SER A 170 -5.91 -4.34 18.29
CA SER A 170 -6.75 -4.52 19.46
C SER A 170 -6.66 -3.31 20.34
N VAL A 171 -7.78 -3.02 21.00
CA VAL A 171 -7.86 -2.09 22.13
C VAL A 171 -6.94 -2.51 23.30
N PHE A 172 -6.32 -3.70 23.23
CA PHE A 172 -5.49 -4.32 24.28
C PHE A 172 -4.40 -5.26 23.73
N GLY A 173 -3.57 -4.78 22.79
CA GLY A 173 -2.44 -5.57 22.26
C GLY A 173 -1.65 -6.22 23.40
N ALA A 174 -1.22 -7.48 23.19
CA ALA A 174 -0.57 -8.38 24.15
C ALA A 174 -0.24 -7.83 25.57
N ARG A 175 -1.24 -7.80 26.46
CA ARG A 175 -1.09 -7.76 27.95
C ARG A 175 -0.39 -6.54 28.58
N ASP A 176 -0.75 -5.33 28.19
CA ASP A 176 -0.39 -4.13 28.93
C ASP A 176 -1.62 -3.20 29.03
N GLY A 177 -1.93 -2.71 30.24
CA GLY A 177 -3.09 -1.85 30.51
C GLY A 177 -2.92 -0.38 30.08
N SER A 178 -2.25 -0.13 28.95
CA SER A 178 -2.10 1.19 28.35
C SER A 178 -3.24 1.51 27.37
N VAL A 179 -3.48 2.81 27.19
CA VAL A 179 -4.60 3.38 26.41
C VAL A 179 -4.30 3.21 24.92
N ASP A 180 -4.49 2.01 24.40
CA ASP A 180 -4.09 1.63 23.04
C ASP A 180 -5.33 1.34 22.18
N GLY A 181 -6.12 2.37 21.88
CA GLY A 181 -7.23 2.30 20.91
C GLY A 181 -6.90 2.83 19.52
N GLU A 182 -5.62 3.10 19.24
CA GLU A 182 -5.16 3.97 18.16
C GLU A 182 -3.85 3.42 17.53
N ARG A 183 -3.84 2.18 17.03
CA ARG A 183 -2.68 1.60 16.32
C ARG A 183 -3.13 0.99 14.99
N GLU A 184 -2.65 1.53 13.88
CA GLU A 184 -2.90 1.01 12.54
C GLU A 184 -1.77 0.05 12.13
N HIS A 185 -2.13 -1.11 11.58
CA HIS A 185 -1.21 -2.14 11.07
C HIS A 185 -0.03 -2.47 12.01
N PRO A 186 -0.27 -2.90 13.27
CA PRO A 186 0.80 -3.16 14.21
C PRO A 186 1.54 -4.47 13.89
N ILE A 187 2.86 -4.45 14.04
CA ILE A 187 3.72 -5.64 14.01
C ILE A 187 4.52 -5.76 15.30
N ALA A 188 4.91 -6.98 15.64
CA ALA A 188 5.88 -7.27 16.70
C ALA A 188 7.17 -7.84 16.12
N LEU A 189 8.30 -7.33 16.58
CA LEU A 189 9.61 -7.94 16.37
C LEU A 189 9.79 -9.07 17.38
N LEU A 190 9.93 -10.28 16.88
CA LEU A 190 10.14 -11.52 17.63
C LEU A 190 11.64 -11.87 17.64
N TRP A 191 12.12 -12.42 18.76
CA TRP A 191 13.50 -12.81 18.94
C TRP A 191 13.64 -14.13 19.70
N ALA A 192 14.55 -14.97 19.22
CA ALA A 192 14.97 -16.20 19.90
C ALA A 192 16.50 -16.29 19.95
N ALA A 193 17.04 -16.62 21.12
CA ALA A 193 18.48 -16.82 21.30
C ALA A 193 19.01 -18.07 20.57
N ASP A 194 18.18 -19.10 20.43
CA ASP A 194 18.43 -20.31 19.64
C ASP A 194 17.35 -20.39 18.55
N PRO A 195 17.71 -20.44 17.26
CA PRO A 195 16.75 -20.56 16.15
C PRO A 195 15.84 -21.80 16.22
N ASN A 196 16.18 -22.80 17.04
CA ASN A 196 15.37 -24.00 17.24
C ASN A 196 14.49 -23.93 18.51
N ALA A 197 14.59 -22.86 19.29
CA ALA A 197 13.80 -22.67 20.50
C ALA A 197 12.50 -21.94 20.15
N SER A 198 11.37 -22.60 20.43
CA SER A 198 10.04 -22.01 20.32
C SER A 198 9.42 -21.85 21.72
N PRO A 199 8.65 -20.78 22.00
CA PRO A 199 8.31 -19.69 21.08
C PRO A 199 9.32 -18.54 21.09
N ASP A 200 9.45 -17.86 19.96
CA ASP A 200 10.13 -16.58 19.86
C ASP A 200 9.43 -15.55 20.76
N ARG A 201 10.24 -14.69 21.38
CA ARG A 201 9.73 -13.68 22.31
C ARG A 201 9.64 -12.35 21.61
N ALA A 202 8.48 -11.69 21.66
CA ALA A 202 8.37 -10.31 21.24
C ALA A 202 9.32 -9.41 22.07
N ILE A 203 10.06 -8.54 21.39
CA ILE A 203 11.04 -7.62 22.00
C ILE A 203 10.73 -6.15 21.71
N ALA A 204 10.05 -5.87 20.59
CA ALA A 204 9.62 -4.53 20.20
C ALA A 204 8.37 -4.60 19.32
N GLU A 205 7.70 -3.46 19.13
CA GLU A 205 6.53 -3.30 18.28
C GLU A 205 6.69 -2.07 17.38
N ALA A 206 6.03 -2.09 16.22
CA ALA A 206 5.89 -0.95 15.32
C ALA A 206 4.45 -0.81 14.82
N TRP A 207 3.96 0.41 14.62
CA TRP A 207 2.62 0.70 14.10
C TRP A 207 2.55 2.12 13.50
N LEU A 208 1.50 2.42 12.74
CA LEU A 208 1.19 3.77 12.28
C LEU A 208 0.34 4.52 13.32
N THR A 209 0.67 5.80 13.53
CA THR A 209 -0.22 6.70 14.26
C THR A 209 -1.49 6.91 13.42
N PRO A 210 -2.71 6.73 13.96
CA PRO A 210 -3.91 6.72 13.15
C PRO A 210 -4.13 7.96 12.31
N GLY A 211 -4.59 7.76 11.08
CA GLY A 211 -4.79 8.83 10.11
C GLY A 211 -3.49 9.54 9.70
N THR A 212 -2.33 8.92 9.92
CA THR A 212 -1.03 9.44 9.48
C THR A 212 -0.14 8.33 8.92
N GLU A 213 0.81 8.71 8.07
CA GLU A 213 1.88 7.82 7.60
C GLU A 213 3.12 7.83 8.52
N GLN A 214 2.95 8.19 9.80
CA GLN A 214 4.06 8.29 10.74
C GLN A 214 4.22 6.99 11.55
N PRO A 215 5.30 6.22 11.33
CA PRO A 215 5.57 5.02 12.09
C PRO A 215 6.02 5.38 13.51
N VAL A 216 5.60 4.55 14.47
CA VAL A 216 6.02 4.59 15.86
C VAL A 216 6.61 3.23 16.20
N THR A 217 7.77 3.22 16.87
CA THR A 217 8.38 2.00 17.39
C THR A 217 8.49 2.04 18.91
N ARG A 218 8.29 0.89 19.56
CA ARG A 218 8.32 0.75 21.02
C ARG A 218 9.03 -0.52 21.45
N ALA A 219 9.97 -0.39 22.38
CA ALA A 219 10.56 -1.52 23.09
C ALA A 219 9.57 -2.10 24.10
N LEU A 220 9.45 -3.43 24.17
CA LEU A 220 8.65 -4.08 25.20
C LEU A 220 9.36 -4.03 26.56
N PRO A 221 8.61 -4.09 27.68
CA PRO A 221 9.21 -4.11 29.02
C PRO A 221 9.91 -5.44 29.33
N GLY A 222 10.99 -5.38 30.12
CA GLY A 222 11.67 -6.59 30.62
C GLY A 222 12.59 -7.29 29.61
N ILE A 223 12.94 -6.61 28.51
CA ILE A 223 13.86 -7.13 27.50
C ILE A 223 15.31 -7.00 27.96
N ASP A 224 16.07 -8.07 27.76
CA ASP A 224 17.50 -8.13 28.04
C ASP A 224 18.27 -7.78 26.77
N TRP A 225 18.54 -6.49 26.60
CA TRP A 225 19.27 -5.97 25.44
C TRP A 225 20.74 -6.40 25.40
N GLU A 226 21.31 -6.77 26.56
CA GLU A 226 22.68 -7.32 26.61
C GLU A 226 22.71 -8.73 26.00
N ALA A 227 21.70 -9.56 26.29
CA ALA A 227 21.55 -10.88 25.68
C ALA A 227 21.26 -10.82 24.17
N ILE A 228 20.50 -9.80 23.74
CA ILE A 228 20.28 -9.49 22.32
C ILE A 228 21.58 -9.02 21.65
N GLY A 229 22.52 -8.46 22.40
CA GLY A 229 23.79 -7.98 21.87
C GLY A 229 23.66 -6.73 21.00
N TRP A 230 22.51 -6.04 21.06
CA TRP A 230 22.24 -4.82 20.31
C TRP A 230 21.41 -3.82 21.15
N PRO A 231 21.79 -2.53 21.23
CA PRO A 231 21.05 -1.54 22.01
C PRO A 231 19.61 -1.35 21.53
N ALA A 232 18.71 -1.06 22.46
CA ALA A 232 17.30 -0.90 22.19
C ALA A 232 17.01 0.17 21.13
N ASP A 233 17.69 1.32 21.19
CA ASP A 233 17.52 2.42 20.24
C ASP A 233 17.95 2.04 18.82
N GLU A 234 19.02 1.26 18.67
CA GLU A 234 19.44 0.74 17.36
C GLU A 234 18.46 -0.31 16.82
N VAL A 235 17.96 -1.21 17.68
CA VAL A 235 16.92 -2.18 17.29
C VAL A 235 15.62 -1.48 16.87
N LEU A 236 15.21 -0.42 17.58
CA LEU A 236 14.00 0.33 17.26
C LEU A 236 14.13 1.13 15.97
N ALA A 237 15.30 1.72 15.68
CA ALA A 237 15.57 2.38 14.40
C ALA A 237 15.63 1.37 13.25
N TRP A 238 16.18 0.17 13.49
CA TRP A 238 16.16 -0.92 12.51
C TRP A 238 14.74 -1.40 12.22
N LEU A 239 13.92 -1.61 13.26
CA LEU A 239 12.51 -1.99 13.13
C LEU A 239 11.70 -0.90 12.42
N GLU A 240 11.96 0.38 12.70
CA GLU A 240 11.34 1.52 12.00
C GLU A 240 11.63 1.47 10.50
N GLY A 241 12.86 1.11 10.11
CA GLY A 241 13.23 0.90 8.70
C GLY A 241 12.53 -0.30 8.04
N ILE A 242 12.46 -1.44 8.73
CA ILE A 242 11.71 -2.62 8.25
C ILE A 242 10.24 -2.26 8.06
N TYR A 243 9.63 -1.60 9.05
CA TYR A 243 8.24 -1.19 9.00
C TYR A 243 7.96 -0.23 7.85
N LEU A 244 8.83 0.77 7.64
CA LEU A 244 8.71 1.69 6.51
C LEU A 244 8.71 0.93 5.18
N ASN A 245 9.69 0.04 4.97
CA ASN A 245 9.80 -0.71 3.72
C ASN A 245 8.61 -1.65 3.44
N HIS A 246 8.00 -2.23 4.48
CA HIS A 246 6.97 -3.27 4.34
C HIS A 246 5.53 -2.76 4.47
N HIS A 247 5.31 -1.64 5.18
CA HIS A 247 3.98 -1.17 5.54
C HIS A 247 3.68 0.26 5.11
N VAL A 248 4.69 1.03 4.69
CA VAL A 248 4.52 2.46 4.35
C VAL A 248 4.92 2.75 2.91
N LEU A 249 6.06 2.21 2.46
CA LEU A 249 6.49 2.39 1.08
C LEU A 249 5.69 1.45 0.18
N PRO A 250 5.00 1.96 -0.85
CA PRO A 250 4.37 1.09 -1.82
C PRO A 250 5.46 0.27 -2.51
N ASP A 251 5.24 -1.04 -2.60
CA ASP A 251 6.11 -1.91 -3.37
C ASP A 251 6.05 -1.55 -4.87
N PRO A 252 6.98 -2.06 -5.69
CA PRO A 252 6.98 -1.80 -7.13
C PRO A 252 5.63 -2.14 -7.79
N ALA A 253 5.01 -3.26 -7.41
CA ALA A 253 3.73 -3.72 -7.96
C ALA A 253 2.59 -2.72 -7.67
N GLY A 254 2.43 -2.29 -6.43
CA GLY A 254 1.45 -1.30 -6.00
C GLY A 254 1.68 0.07 -6.65
N THR A 255 2.93 0.48 -6.81
CA THR A 255 3.29 1.72 -7.52
C THR A 255 2.89 1.64 -9.01
N ILE A 256 3.20 0.52 -9.67
CA ILE A 256 2.84 0.28 -11.08
C ILE A 256 1.32 0.22 -11.24
N LEU A 257 0.62 -0.52 -10.38
CA LEU A 257 -0.83 -0.64 -10.39
C LEU A 257 -1.52 0.72 -10.19
N THR A 258 -1.01 1.54 -9.28
CA THR A 258 -1.49 2.92 -9.12
C THR A 258 -1.35 3.70 -10.43
N GLY A 259 -0.20 3.61 -11.09
CA GLY A 259 0.01 4.20 -12.43
C GLY A 259 -0.96 3.66 -13.48
N VAL A 260 -1.32 2.37 -13.43
CA VAL A 260 -2.35 1.77 -14.30
C VAL A 260 -3.71 2.38 -14.02
N LEU A 261 -4.12 2.50 -12.75
CA LEU A 261 -5.39 3.10 -12.37
C LEU A 261 -5.48 4.57 -12.81
N GLU A 262 -4.39 5.34 -12.63
CA GLU A 262 -4.33 6.73 -13.11
C GLU A 262 -4.50 6.80 -14.63
N ARG A 263 -3.82 5.90 -15.36
CA ARG A 263 -3.92 5.81 -16.82
C ARG A 263 -5.32 5.38 -17.26
N LEU A 264 -5.95 4.42 -16.60
CA LEU A 264 -7.34 4.01 -16.86
C LEU A 264 -8.31 5.16 -16.61
N GLY A 265 -8.11 5.90 -15.52
CA GLY A 265 -8.91 7.04 -15.11
C GLY A 265 -8.67 8.31 -15.92
N GLY A 266 -7.61 8.37 -16.73
CA GLY A 266 -7.25 9.54 -17.54
C GLY A 266 -6.73 10.72 -16.73
N ILE A 267 -6.13 10.44 -15.57
CA ILE A 267 -5.55 11.44 -14.67
C ILE A 267 -4.01 11.38 -14.63
N ASP A 268 -3.42 10.50 -15.44
CA ASP A 268 -1.97 10.41 -15.61
C ASP A 268 -1.39 11.72 -16.17
N GLY A 269 -0.39 12.28 -15.48
CA GLY A 269 0.26 13.54 -15.86
C GLY A 269 -0.49 14.83 -15.47
N THR A 270 -1.44 14.75 -14.53
CA THR A 270 -2.06 15.91 -13.88
C THR A 270 -1.37 16.22 -12.55
N ASP A 271 -0.20 16.86 -12.63
CA ASP A 271 0.51 17.44 -11.46
C ASP A 271 0.25 18.96 -11.34
#